data_AF-A0A6J3L6Q3-F1
#
_entry.id   AF-A0A6J3L6Q3-F1
#
_cell.length_a   1.000
_cell.length_b   1.000
_cell.length_c   1.000
_cell.angle_alpha   90.00
_cell.angle_beta   90.00
_cell.angle_gamma   90.00
#
_symmetry.space_group_name_H-M   'P 1'
#
loop_
_entity.id
_entity.type
_entity.pdbx_description
1 polymer ?
#
loop_
_entity_poly.entity_id
_entity_poly.type
_entity_poly.pdbx_seq_one_letter_code
_entity_poly.pdbx_strand_id
1 'polypeptide(L)'
;MVDLEVYKKQLKKIRQFARENDITDNEINKALQNSFRTLEKKKKKVNFRFFMKSMVTLLFIIIICFISFDKKFLGVMLLRNLQNSIYPGLKLLRKIAVPIIQHYPSLSELYDEWCILENPYFYVNDMDCWPCSVVHFVPDLSSHHISRSFNLGIPYTKTENLSQVYMEDIQQLLWQNPGVFKKDAMRVFSNNKTYRDIQDIMEKNMDLNRSKNLNNHITWRINSMTAGRILRKLFPKPVDTPNWWEQSTERFIIFDEPNSPPYSLYGTTGGTGDQSAFQL
;
A
#
# COMPACT_ATOMS: atom_id res chain seq x y z
N MET A 1 46.64 18.32 -33.37
CA MET A 1 47.64 17.66 -32.51
C MET A 1 48.56 18.74 -31.96
N VAL A 2 48.77 18.79 -30.65
CA VAL A 2 49.73 19.74 -30.06
C VAL A 2 51.14 19.23 -30.37
N ASP A 3 51.96 20.05 -31.02
CA ASP A 3 53.35 19.71 -31.29
C ASP A 3 54.14 19.64 -29.97
N LEU A 4 54.40 18.41 -29.53
CA LEU A 4 55.07 18.10 -28.27
C LEU A 4 56.50 18.64 -28.24
N GLU A 5 57.16 18.76 -29.40
CA GLU A 5 58.53 19.26 -29.49
C GLU A 5 58.58 20.77 -29.28
N VAL A 6 57.61 21.50 -29.83
CA VAL A 6 57.45 22.95 -29.56
C VAL A 6 57.19 23.19 -28.07
N TYR A 7 56.33 22.37 -27.44
CA TYR A 7 56.03 22.49 -26.02
C TYR A 7 57.27 22.25 -25.14
N LYS A 8 58.04 21.18 -25.40
CA LYS A 8 59.29 20.89 -24.67
C LYS A 8 60.30 22.03 -24.82
N LYS A 9 60.43 22.60 -26.03
CA LYS A 9 61.35 23.71 -26.31
C LYS A 9 60.96 24.97 -25.50
N GLN A 10 59.69 25.31 -25.43
CA GLN A 10 59.20 26.45 -24.64
C GLN A 10 59.36 26.21 -23.13
N LEU A 11 59.08 25.00 -22.65
CA LEU A 11 59.25 24.64 -21.25
C LEU A 11 60.72 24.76 -20.80
N LYS A 12 61.67 24.36 -21.66
CA LYS A 12 63.10 24.54 -21.41
C LYS A 12 63.48 26.01 -21.28
N LYS A 13 62.96 26.89 -22.15
CA LYS A 13 63.19 28.34 -22.06
C LYS A 13 62.66 28.94 -20.75
N ILE A 14 61.45 28.55 -20.34
CA ILE A 14 60.85 29.02 -19.09
C ILE A 14 61.68 28.58 -17.88
N ARG A 15 62.14 27.31 -17.86
CA ARG A 15 63.00 26.80 -16.78
C ARG A 15 64.36 27.49 -16.76
N GLN A 16 64.95 27.76 -17.92
CA GLN A 16 66.21 28.48 -18.01
C GLN A 16 66.07 29.91 -17.47
N PHE A 17 65.06 30.65 -17.93
CA PHE A 17 64.79 32.01 -17.45
C PHE A 17 64.53 32.07 -15.94
N ALA A 18 63.79 31.11 -15.40
CA ALA A 18 63.50 31.05 -13.97
C ALA A 18 64.76 30.75 -13.13
N ARG A 19 65.65 29.88 -13.63
CA ARG A 19 66.95 29.61 -12.97
C ARG A 19 67.90 30.80 -13.02
N GLU A 20 67.87 31.58 -14.11
CA GLU A 20 68.62 32.84 -14.23
C GLU A 20 68.13 33.92 -13.25
N ASN A 21 66.95 33.75 -12.64
CA ASN A 21 66.36 34.66 -11.65
C ASN A 21 66.23 34.01 -10.25
N ASP A 22 67.10 33.04 -9.92
CA ASP A 22 67.18 32.37 -8.60
C ASP A 22 65.89 31.67 -8.14
N ILE A 23 65.00 31.28 -9.06
CA ILE A 23 63.79 30.52 -8.74
C ILE A 23 64.10 29.02 -8.72
N THR A 24 63.70 28.34 -7.65
CA THR A 24 63.95 26.90 -7.51
C THR A 24 63.06 26.07 -8.44
N ASP A 25 63.57 24.92 -8.90
CA ASP A 25 62.79 24.00 -9.75
C ASP A 25 61.46 23.55 -9.09
N ASN A 26 61.41 23.50 -7.76
CA ASN A 26 60.20 23.17 -7.00
C ASN A 26 59.11 24.25 -7.15
N GLU A 27 59.49 25.54 -7.08
CA GLU A 27 58.58 26.66 -7.27
C GLU A 27 58.07 26.75 -8.71
N ILE A 28 58.93 26.46 -9.69
CA ILE A 28 58.56 26.38 -11.11
C ILE A 28 57.50 25.30 -11.32
N ASN A 29 57.73 24.09 -10.79
CA ASN A 29 56.77 22.98 -10.92
C ASN A 29 55.44 23.31 -10.22
N LYS A 30 55.48 23.96 -9.06
CA LYS A 30 54.28 24.41 -8.33
C LYS A 30 53.49 25.45 -9.12
N ALA A 31 54.17 26.42 -9.74
CA ALA A 31 53.53 27.43 -10.59
C ALA A 31 52.87 26.82 -11.83
N LEU A 32 53.57 25.91 -12.52
CA LEU A 32 53.02 25.18 -13.67
C LEU A 32 51.81 24.35 -13.27
N GLN A 33 51.89 23.59 -12.18
CA GLN A 33 50.77 22.78 -11.69
C GLN A 33 49.54 23.64 -11.32
N ASN A 34 49.76 24.81 -10.73
CA ASN A 34 48.68 25.75 -10.43
C ASN A 34 48.03 26.33 -11.69
N SER A 35 48.81 26.59 -12.75
CA SER A 35 48.27 27.04 -14.04
C SER A 35 47.38 25.98 -14.68
N PHE A 36 47.82 24.71 -14.69
CA PHE A 36 47.01 23.60 -15.20
C PHE A 36 45.73 23.39 -14.38
N ARG A 37 45.81 23.45 -13.05
CA ARG A 37 44.62 23.37 -12.18
C ARG A 37 43.63 24.50 -12.45
N THR A 38 44.11 25.70 -12.75
CA THR A 38 43.27 26.87 -13.07
C THR A 38 42.53 26.67 -14.40
N LEU A 39 43.23 26.15 -15.41
CA LEU A 39 42.64 25.79 -16.70
C LEU A 39 41.60 24.67 -16.57
N GLU A 40 41.87 23.65 -15.77
CA GLU A 40 40.95 22.54 -15.53
C GLU A 40 39.66 23.00 -14.81
N LYS A 41 39.79 23.88 -13.80
CA LYS A 41 38.63 24.48 -13.11
C LYS A 41 37.78 25.35 -14.03
N LYS A 42 38.38 26.11 -14.96
CA LYS A 42 37.63 26.89 -15.95
C LYS A 42 36.87 25.99 -16.93
N LYS A 43 37.47 24.89 -17.40
CA LYS A 43 36.80 23.95 -18.32
C LYS A 43 35.61 23.24 -17.68
N LYS A 44 35.69 22.87 -16.39
CA LYS A 44 34.59 22.26 -15.62
C LYS A 44 33.39 23.21 -15.38
N LYS A 45 33.61 24.54 -15.32
CA LYS A 45 32.53 25.52 -15.07
C LYS A 45 31.61 25.78 -16.27
N VAL A 46 32.01 25.45 -17.50
CA VAL A 46 31.31 25.90 -18.72
C VAL A 46 30.07 25.05 -19.09
N ASN A 47 29.89 23.83 -18.56
CA ASN A 47 28.75 22.99 -18.98
C ASN A 47 27.54 22.97 -18.04
N PHE A 48 27.69 23.24 -16.74
CA PHE A 48 26.57 23.08 -15.81
C PHE A 48 25.47 24.12 -16.01
N ARG A 49 25.84 25.38 -16.27
CA ARG A 49 24.87 26.47 -16.44
C ARG A 49 24.12 26.37 -17.77
N PHE A 50 24.78 25.88 -18.82
CA PHE A 50 24.16 25.60 -20.11
C PHE A 50 23.22 24.39 -20.04
N PHE A 51 23.66 23.32 -19.37
CA PHE A 51 22.83 22.13 -19.14
C PHE A 51 21.57 22.46 -18.35
N MET A 52 21.68 23.23 -17.26
CA MET A 52 20.52 23.66 -16.47
C MET A 52 19.56 24.54 -17.29
N LYS A 53 20.07 25.48 -18.10
CA LYS A 53 19.22 26.30 -18.99
C LYS A 53 18.54 25.47 -20.07
N SER A 54 19.23 24.47 -20.62
CA SER A 54 18.67 23.55 -21.62
C SER A 54 17.60 22.64 -21.01
N MET A 55 17.80 22.15 -19.78
CA MET A 55 16.80 21.37 -19.05
C MET A 55 15.54 22.18 -18.75
N VAL A 56 15.69 23.42 -18.28
CA VAL A 56 14.56 24.31 -17.97
C VAL A 56 13.77 24.66 -19.24
N THR A 57 14.46 24.97 -20.35
CA THR A 57 13.78 25.27 -21.63
C THR A 57 13.06 24.05 -22.19
N LEU A 58 13.64 22.85 -22.10
CA LEU A 58 12.98 21.60 -22.48
C LEU A 58 11.71 21.35 -21.66
N LEU A 59 11.77 21.52 -20.33
CA LEU A 59 10.62 21.40 -19.44
C LEU A 59 9.50 22.38 -19.83
N PHE A 60 9.87 23.62 -20.17
CA PHE A 60 8.89 24.64 -20.57
C PHE A 60 8.19 24.30 -21.89
N ILE A 61 8.94 23.78 -22.87
CA ILE A 61 8.38 23.30 -24.15
C ILE A 61 7.42 22.14 -23.91
N ILE A 62 7.80 21.19 -23.05
CA ILE A 62 6.95 20.04 -22.69
C ILE A 62 5.63 20.52 -22.07
N ILE A 63 5.69 21.46 -21.12
CA ILE A 63 4.49 22.03 -20.47
C ILE A 63 3.58 22.73 -21.48
N ILE A 64 4.13 23.54 -22.38
CA ILE A 64 3.34 24.22 -23.41
C ILE A 64 2.68 23.21 -24.34
N CYS A 65 3.40 22.18 -24.78
CA CYS A 65 2.82 21.10 -25.58
C CYS A 65 1.67 20.41 -24.82
N PHE A 66 1.86 20.06 -23.55
CA PHE A 66 0.82 19.44 -22.72
C PHE A 66 -0.46 20.29 -22.59
N ILE A 67 -0.33 21.63 -22.56
CA ILE A 67 -1.48 22.54 -22.48
C ILE A 67 -2.18 22.69 -23.84
N SER A 68 -1.43 22.65 -24.95
CA SER A 68 -1.97 22.83 -26.31
C SER A 68 -2.64 21.57 -26.88
N PHE A 69 -2.37 20.37 -26.35
CA PHE A 69 -3.02 19.14 -26.79
C PHE A 69 -4.43 18.96 -26.17
N ASP A 70 -5.32 18.32 -26.92
CA ASP A 70 -6.66 17.95 -26.42
C ASP A 70 -6.54 17.06 -25.18
N LYS A 71 -7.12 17.54 -24.06
CA LYS A 71 -7.12 16.86 -22.76
C LYS A 71 -7.67 15.45 -22.85
N LYS A 72 -8.63 15.18 -23.74
CA LYS A 72 -9.25 13.86 -23.90
C LYS A 72 -8.29 12.89 -24.59
N PHE A 73 -7.65 13.32 -25.67
CA PHE A 73 -6.65 12.52 -26.38
C PHE A 73 -5.43 12.24 -25.49
N LEU A 74 -4.96 13.27 -24.78
CA LEU A 74 -3.85 13.16 -23.85
C LEU A 74 -4.19 12.18 -22.71
N GLY A 75 -5.39 12.25 -22.14
CA GLY A 75 -5.85 11.34 -21.10
C GLY A 75 -5.86 9.88 -21.56
N VAL A 76 -6.37 9.60 -22.76
CA VAL A 76 -6.39 8.23 -23.32
C VAL A 76 -4.98 7.72 -23.62
N MET A 77 -4.11 8.55 -24.22
CA MET A 77 -2.72 8.16 -24.49
C MET A 77 -1.90 7.95 -23.21
N LEU A 78 -2.05 8.83 -22.22
CA LEU A 78 -1.39 8.68 -20.93
C LEU A 78 -1.89 7.42 -20.23
N LEU A 79 -3.21 7.21 -20.15
CA LEU A 79 -3.77 6.02 -19.50
C LEU A 79 -3.28 4.74 -20.17
N ARG A 80 -3.31 4.66 -21.51
CA ARG A 80 -2.85 3.47 -22.25
C ARG A 80 -1.37 3.15 -22.06
N ASN A 81 -0.51 4.18 -22.02
CA ASN A 81 0.93 3.99 -21.84
C ASN A 81 1.34 3.81 -20.38
N LEU A 82 0.59 4.41 -19.45
CA LEU A 82 0.85 4.30 -18.01
C LEU A 82 0.19 3.07 -17.39
N GLN A 83 -0.81 2.45 -18.01
CA GLN A 83 -1.57 1.32 -17.43
C GLN A 83 -0.66 0.21 -16.87
N ASN A 84 0.39 -0.16 -17.61
CA ASN A 84 1.37 -1.16 -17.18
C ASN A 84 2.32 -0.67 -16.09
N SER A 85 2.45 0.64 -15.92
CA SER A 85 3.30 1.33 -14.95
C SER A 85 2.56 1.81 -13.70
N ILE A 86 1.22 1.82 -13.70
CA ILE A 86 0.40 2.22 -12.54
C ILE A 86 0.75 1.35 -11.34
N TYR A 87 0.68 0.03 -11.47
CA TYR A 87 0.95 -0.89 -10.36
C TYR A 87 2.41 -0.83 -9.86
N PRO A 88 3.44 -0.86 -10.72
CA PRO A 88 4.82 -0.61 -10.30
C PRO A 88 5.02 0.76 -9.62
N GLY A 89 4.38 1.81 -10.16
CA GLY A 89 4.44 3.16 -9.61
C GLY A 89 3.82 3.25 -8.21
N LEU A 90 2.62 2.71 -8.03
CA LEU A 90 1.97 2.60 -6.73
C LEU A 90 2.80 1.76 -5.74
N LYS A 91 3.46 0.70 -6.21
CA LYS A 91 4.37 -0.10 -5.37
C LYS A 91 5.60 0.70 -4.92
N LEU A 92 6.16 1.53 -5.80
CA LEU A 92 7.27 2.42 -5.45
C LEU A 92 6.81 3.51 -4.46
N LEU A 93 5.67 4.15 -4.73
CA LEU A 93 5.06 5.12 -3.82
C LEU A 93 4.82 4.49 -2.44
N ARG A 94 4.31 3.26 -2.38
CA ARG A 94 4.14 2.51 -1.12
C ARG A 94 5.47 2.34 -0.40
N LYS A 95 6.54 1.95 -1.10
CA LYS A 95 7.88 1.82 -0.50
C LYS A 95 8.42 3.13 0.07
N ILE A 96 8.15 4.25 -0.59
CA ILE A 96 8.54 5.59 -0.13
C ILE A 96 7.66 6.03 1.06
N ALA A 97 6.37 5.70 1.05
CA ALA A 97 5.43 6.07 2.10
C ALA A 97 5.65 5.28 3.40
N VAL A 98 6.04 4.00 3.33
CA VAL A 98 6.27 3.14 4.51
C VAL A 98 7.13 3.79 5.60
N PRO A 99 8.35 4.33 5.33
CA PRO A 99 9.16 4.95 6.37
C PRO A 99 8.54 6.22 6.94
N ILE A 100 7.80 6.99 6.14
CA ILE A 100 7.08 8.19 6.60
C ILE A 100 5.99 7.78 7.59
N ILE A 101 5.20 6.78 7.23
CA ILE A 101 4.11 6.25 8.05
C ILE A 101 4.65 5.64 9.36
N GLN A 102 5.80 4.96 9.31
CA GLN A 102 6.47 4.43 10.50
C GLN A 102 6.90 5.54 11.47
N HIS A 103 7.28 6.72 10.96
CA HIS A 103 7.67 7.85 11.79
C HIS A 103 6.47 8.62 12.38
N TYR A 104 5.33 8.60 11.68
CA TYR A 104 4.11 9.30 12.07
C TYR A 104 2.91 8.33 12.19
N PRO A 105 2.83 7.55 13.28
CA PRO A 105 1.78 6.54 13.45
C PRO A 105 0.36 7.13 13.49
N SER A 106 0.21 8.40 13.91
CA SER A 106 -1.08 9.12 13.89
C SER A 106 -1.68 9.26 12.49
N LEU A 107 -0.86 9.27 11.43
CA LEU A 107 -1.36 9.26 10.05
C LEU A 107 -2.01 7.91 9.69
N SER A 108 -1.52 6.81 10.26
CA SER A 108 -2.12 5.49 10.06
C SER A 108 -3.45 5.38 10.78
N GLU A 109 -3.55 5.86 12.01
CA GLU A 109 -4.80 5.86 12.78
C GLU A 109 -5.88 6.66 12.05
N LEU A 110 -5.51 7.84 11.56
CA LEU A 110 -6.40 8.66 10.75
C LEU A 110 -6.84 7.91 9.48
N TYR A 111 -5.90 7.29 8.75
CA TYR A 111 -6.23 6.52 7.53
C TYR A 111 -7.08 5.27 7.80
N ASP A 112 -6.83 4.56 8.89
CA ASP A 112 -7.63 3.40 9.33
C ASP A 112 -9.05 3.85 9.74
N GLU A 113 -9.24 5.12 10.12
CA GLU A 113 -10.54 5.73 10.43
C GLU A 113 -11.16 6.52 9.26
N TRP A 114 -10.53 6.59 8.08
CA TRP A 114 -10.96 7.46 6.95
C TRP A 114 -12.26 7.06 6.23
N CYS A 115 -13.14 6.32 6.89
CA CYS A 115 -14.56 6.24 6.53
C CYS A 115 -15.46 7.21 7.33
N ILE A 116 -14.91 8.10 8.17
CA ILE A 116 -15.73 9.02 8.99
C ILE A 116 -16.29 10.20 8.18
N LEU A 117 -15.59 10.66 7.14
CA LEU A 117 -16.02 11.76 6.28
C LEU A 117 -15.95 11.32 4.83
N GLU A 118 -17.13 11.16 4.21
CA GLU A 118 -17.24 11.06 2.76
C GLU A 118 -16.56 12.27 2.12
N ASN A 119 -15.64 12.01 1.19
CA ASN A 119 -14.96 13.10 0.50
C ASN A 119 -15.96 13.76 -0.46
N PRO A 120 -16.40 15.01 -0.21
CA PRO A 120 -17.43 15.66 -1.01
C PRO A 120 -16.94 16.07 -2.41
N TYR A 121 -15.65 15.88 -2.70
CA TYR A 121 -15.05 16.12 -4.01
C TYR A 121 -14.66 14.81 -4.72
N PHE A 122 -14.83 13.67 -4.06
CA PHE A 122 -14.56 12.34 -4.62
C PHE A 122 -15.81 11.48 -4.43
N TYR A 123 -16.73 11.62 -5.37
CA TYR A 123 -17.76 10.63 -5.59
C TYR A 123 -17.19 9.66 -6.62
N VAL A 124 -16.85 8.45 -6.18
CA VAL A 124 -16.93 7.33 -7.11
C VAL A 124 -18.40 7.32 -7.50
N ASN A 125 -18.75 7.62 -8.75
CA ASN A 125 -20.11 7.37 -9.26
C ASN A 125 -20.53 6.02 -8.68
N ASP A 126 -21.64 5.98 -7.94
CA ASP A 126 -22.13 4.80 -7.22
C ASP A 126 -21.66 3.57 -7.98
N MET A 127 -20.72 2.79 -7.41
CA MET A 127 -20.10 1.66 -8.11
C MET A 127 -21.21 0.99 -8.87
N ASP A 128 -21.20 1.03 -10.21
CA ASP A 128 -22.37 0.65 -11.02
C ASP A 128 -22.87 -0.67 -10.46
N CYS A 129 -23.93 -0.63 -9.65
CA CYS A 129 -24.35 -1.79 -8.88
C CYS A 129 -25.12 -2.74 -9.79
N TRP A 130 -25.19 -2.44 -11.09
CA TRP A 130 -25.80 -3.25 -12.13
C TRP A 130 -25.32 -4.72 -12.16
N PRO A 131 -24.04 -5.08 -11.90
CA PRO A 131 -23.61 -6.46 -11.73
C PRO A 131 -24.14 -7.12 -10.44
N CYS A 132 -24.46 -6.31 -9.42
CA CYS A 132 -24.93 -6.76 -8.11
C CYS A 132 -26.46 -6.67 -7.95
N SER A 133 -27.16 -5.91 -8.81
CA SER A 133 -28.59 -5.67 -8.74
C SER A 133 -29.43 -6.88 -9.17
N VAL A 134 -28.77 -7.91 -9.72
CA VAL A 134 -29.40 -9.15 -10.23
C VAL A 134 -28.80 -10.40 -9.57
N VAL A 135 -28.27 -10.29 -8.35
CA VAL A 135 -27.85 -11.47 -7.58
C VAL A 135 -29.08 -12.12 -6.95
N HIS A 136 -29.73 -12.99 -7.72
CA HIS A 136 -30.90 -13.76 -7.23
C HIS A 136 -30.51 -14.94 -6.35
N PHE A 137 -29.29 -15.46 -6.50
CA PHE A 137 -28.75 -16.54 -5.68
C PHE A 137 -27.22 -16.45 -5.62
N VAL A 138 -26.65 -16.92 -4.51
CA VAL A 138 -25.20 -17.03 -4.31
C VAL A 138 -24.86 -18.52 -4.38
N PRO A 139 -24.17 -19.02 -5.42
CA PRO A 139 -23.82 -20.43 -5.54
C PRO A 139 -22.82 -20.87 -4.46
N ASP A 140 -23.01 -22.08 -3.95
CA ASP A 140 -22.05 -22.78 -3.10
C ASP A 140 -21.06 -23.58 -3.96
N LEU A 141 -19.78 -23.20 -3.89
CA LEU A 141 -18.66 -23.79 -4.61
C LEU A 141 -17.73 -24.59 -3.69
N SER A 142 -18.19 -25.01 -2.50
CA SER A 142 -17.39 -25.79 -1.52
C SER A 142 -16.69 -27.01 -2.14
N SER A 143 -17.32 -27.69 -3.10
CA SER A 143 -16.78 -28.88 -3.78
C SER A 143 -16.06 -28.60 -5.10
N HIS A 144 -15.92 -27.32 -5.49
CA HIS A 144 -15.41 -26.94 -6.80
C HIS A 144 -14.06 -26.21 -6.72
N HIS A 145 -13.13 -26.61 -7.59
CA HIS A 145 -11.86 -25.90 -7.76
C HIS A 145 -12.07 -24.63 -8.58
N ILE A 146 -11.73 -23.50 -7.99
CA ILE A 146 -11.85 -22.20 -8.66
C ILE A 146 -10.66 -22.04 -9.62
N SER A 147 -10.93 -22.20 -10.91
CA SER A 147 -9.92 -21.96 -11.94
C SER A 147 -9.47 -20.50 -11.96
N ARG A 148 -8.25 -20.23 -12.43
CA ARG A 148 -7.74 -18.85 -12.61
C ARG A 148 -8.59 -18.00 -13.59
N SER A 149 -9.39 -18.64 -14.42
CA SER A 149 -10.31 -18.00 -15.38
C SER A 149 -11.71 -17.76 -14.80
N PHE A 150 -11.99 -18.16 -13.56
CA PHE A 150 -13.28 -17.91 -12.93
C PHE A 150 -13.54 -16.40 -12.83
N ASN A 151 -14.76 -15.98 -13.18
CA ASN A 151 -15.14 -14.59 -13.06
C ASN A 151 -15.41 -14.26 -11.59
N LEU A 152 -14.43 -13.64 -10.95
CA LEU A 152 -14.50 -13.27 -9.55
C LEU A 152 -15.50 -12.13 -9.25
N GLY A 153 -16.11 -11.52 -10.27
CA GLY A 153 -17.22 -10.58 -10.11
C GLY A 153 -18.54 -11.26 -9.72
N ILE A 154 -18.60 -12.60 -9.74
CA ILE A 154 -19.78 -13.36 -9.32
C ILE A 154 -19.62 -13.68 -7.83
N PRO A 155 -20.57 -13.29 -6.96
CA PRO A 155 -20.53 -13.69 -5.55
C PRO A 155 -20.74 -15.19 -5.40
N TYR A 156 -20.00 -15.85 -4.51
CA TYR A 156 -20.13 -17.28 -4.22
C TYR A 156 -19.78 -17.55 -2.76
N THR A 157 -20.26 -18.67 -2.22
CA THR A 157 -19.79 -19.24 -0.96
C THR A 157 -18.85 -20.41 -1.24
N LYS A 158 -17.88 -20.64 -0.36
CA LYS A 158 -16.99 -21.80 -0.45
C LYS A 158 -16.54 -22.19 0.95
N THR A 159 -16.83 -23.42 1.33
CA THR A 159 -16.26 -24.06 2.51
C THR A 159 -14.89 -24.61 2.12
N GLU A 160 -13.86 -24.16 2.82
CA GLU A 160 -12.51 -24.68 2.68
C GLU A 160 -12.23 -25.66 3.82
N ASN A 161 -11.47 -26.72 3.57
CA ASN A 161 -10.96 -27.62 4.62
C ASN A 161 -9.82 -26.95 5.39
N LEU A 162 -10.12 -25.84 6.07
CA LEU A 162 -9.22 -25.19 7.00
C LEU A 162 -9.28 -25.89 8.36
N SER A 163 -8.19 -25.82 9.12
CA SER A 163 -8.19 -26.23 10.53
C SER A 163 -9.29 -25.46 11.27
N GLN A 164 -10.15 -26.19 12.00
CA GLN A 164 -11.11 -25.56 12.89
C GLN A 164 -10.38 -24.62 13.84
N VAL A 165 -10.87 -23.38 13.93
CA VAL A 165 -10.35 -22.37 14.84
C VAL A 165 -11.26 -22.36 16.06
N TYR A 166 -10.70 -22.66 17.22
CA TYR A 166 -11.45 -22.67 18.47
C TYR A 166 -11.32 -21.34 19.22
N MET A 167 -12.16 -21.16 20.23
CA MET A 167 -12.16 -19.94 21.04
C MET A 167 -10.82 -19.75 21.77
N GLU A 168 -10.18 -20.84 22.16
CA GLU A 168 -8.87 -20.86 22.81
C GLU A 168 -7.76 -20.29 21.89
N ASP A 169 -7.84 -20.56 20.59
CA ASP A 169 -6.88 -20.03 19.62
C ASP A 169 -6.97 -18.49 19.52
N ILE A 170 -8.20 -17.98 19.56
CA ILE A 170 -8.48 -16.54 19.56
C ILE A 170 -7.98 -15.90 20.86
N GLN A 171 -8.25 -16.54 22.01
CA GLN A 171 -7.75 -16.10 23.32
C GLN A 171 -6.23 -16.04 23.37
N GLN A 172 -5.57 -17.11 22.92
CA GLN A 172 -4.11 -17.18 22.91
C GLN A 172 -3.53 -16.08 22.03
N LEU A 173 -4.10 -15.85 20.85
CA LEU A 173 -3.64 -14.81 19.93
C LEU A 173 -3.79 -13.39 20.52
N LEU A 174 -4.88 -13.15 21.25
CA LEU A 174 -5.13 -11.90 21.96
C LEU A 174 -4.14 -11.70 23.12
N TRP A 175 -3.92 -12.72 23.95
CA TRP A 175 -2.97 -12.66 25.07
C TRP A 175 -1.51 -12.51 24.63
N GLN A 176 -1.15 -13.03 23.46
CA GLN A 176 0.17 -12.82 22.87
C GLN A 176 0.37 -11.40 22.34
N ASN A 177 -0.72 -10.68 21.99
CA ASN A 177 -0.65 -9.36 21.34
C ASN A 177 -1.58 -8.31 21.98
N PRO A 178 -1.60 -8.15 23.33
CA PRO A 178 -2.62 -7.38 24.01
C PRO A 178 -2.55 -5.89 23.66
N GLY A 179 -1.34 -5.36 23.46
CA GLY A 179 -1.13 -3.95 23.11
C GLY A 179 -1.71 -3.55 21.75
N VAL A 180 -1.71 -4.47 20.77
CA VAL A 180 -2.24 -4.21 19.43
C VAL A 180 -3.76 -4.21 19.48
N PHE A 181 -4.37 -5.27 20.01
CA PHE A 181 -5.83 -5.41 20.00
C PHE A 181 -6.53 -4.42 20.94
N LYS A 182 -5.93 -4.09 22.09
CA LYS A 182 -6.47 -3.07 23.00
C LYS A 182 -6.51 -1.68 22.35
N LYS A 183 -5.55 -1.38 21.48
CA LYS A 183 -5.47 -0.10 20.78
C LYS A 183 -6.36 -0.08 19.53
N ASP A 184 -6.23 -1.11 18.70
CA ASP A 184 -6.67 -1.05 17.30
C ASP A 184 -8.00 -1.80 17.04
N ALA A 185 -8.45 -2.66 17.97
CA ALA A 185 -9.63 -3.51 17.78
C ALA A 185 -10.27 -3.96 19.10
N MET A 186 -10.46 -3.05 20.05
CA MET A 186 -10.95 -3.42 21.39
C MET A 186 -12.48 -3.61 21.44
N ARG A 187 -13.23 -2.79 20.68
CA ARG A 187 -14.69 -2.68 20.80
C ARG A 187 -15.41 -3.80 20.06
N VAL A 188 -16.53 -4.25 20.63
CA VAL A 188 -17.44 -5.22 20.01
C VAL A 188 -18.86 -4.66 19.97
N PHE A 189 -19.63 -5.10 18.98
CA PHE A 189 -21.06 -4.81 18.86
C PHE A 189 -21.82 -6.04 19.33
N SER A 190 -22.62 -5.90 20.39
CA SER A 190 -23.33 -7.02 21.00
C SER A 190 -24.78 -6.65 21.27
N ASN A 191 -25.69 -7.61 21.07
CA ASN A 191 -27.07 -7.48 21.53
C ASN A 191 -27.20 -7.57 23.07
N ASN A 192 -26.18 -8.12 23.73
CA ASN A 192 -26.08 -8.23 25.17
C ASN A 192 -25.08 -7.20 25.74
N LYS A 193 -25.58 -6.30 26.59
CA LYS A 193 -24.81 -5.19 27.20
C LYS A 193 -23.64 -5.63 28.08
N THR A 194 -23.55 -6.93 28.40
CA THR A 194 -22.49 -7.54 29.19
C THR A 194 -21.15 -7.59 28.46
N TYR A 195 -21.19 -7.60 27.12
CA TYR A 195 -20.02 -7.67 26.26
C TYR A 195 -19.87 -6.34 25.53
N ARG A 196 -18.88 -5.54 25.94
CA ARG A 196 -18.58 -4.25 25.30
C ARG A 196 -17.25 -4.27 24.60
N ASP A 197 -16.31 -5.01 25.18
CA ASP A 197 -14.97 -5.15 24.65
C ASP A 197 -14.62 -6.62 24.42
N ILE A 198 -13.66 -6.86 23.53
CA ILE A 198 -13.17 -8.21 23.25
C ILE A 198 -12.64 -8.90 24.52
N GLN A 199 -12.12 -8.13 25.47
CA GLN A 199 -11.69 -8.64 26.78
C GLN A 199 -12.84 -9.26 27.58
N ASP A 200 -14.04 -8.68 27.54
CA ASP A 200 -15.21 -9.25 28.20
C ASP A 200 -15.54 -10.64 27.67
N ILE A 201 -15.38 -10.83 26.35
CA ILE A 201 -15.66 -12.11 25.69
C ILE A 201 -14.64 -13.16 26.11
N MET A 202 -13.36 -12.76 26.17
CA MET A 202 -12.27 -13.67 26.55
C MET A 202 -12.31 -14.05 28.03
N GLU A 203 -12.57 -13.10 28.93
CA GLU A 203 -12.57 -13.35 30.37
C GLU A 203 -13.82 -14.13 30.81
N LYS A 204 -14.97 -13.85 30.21
CA LYS A 204 -16.23 -14.48 30.59
C LYS A 204 -16.45 -15.83 29.92
N ASN A 205 -15.57 -16.28 29.01
CA ASN A 205 -15.67 -17.58 28.31
C ASN A 205 -17.11 -17.89 27.88
N MET A 206 -17.53 -17.39 26.71
CA MET A 206 -18.91 -17.55 26.21
C MET A 206 -19.44 -18.98 26.28
N ASP A 207 -18.58 -19.99 26.04
CA ASP A 207 -18.97 -21.39 26.10
C ASP A 207 -19.45 -21.82 27.50
N LEU A 208 -18.86 -21.25 28.55
CA LEU A 208 -19.18 -21.52 29.95
C LEU A 208 -20.33 -20.64 30.47
N ASN A 209 -20.42 -19.40 29.98
CA ASN A 209 -21.38 -18.40 30.44
C ASN A 209 -22.38 -18.02 29.34
N ARG A 210 -23.12 -19.03 28.86
CA ARG A 210 -24.15 -18.83 27.85
C ARG A 210 -25.29 -17.95 28.35
N SER A 211 -25.89 -17.17 27.45
CA SER A 211 -27.10 -16.40 27.80
C SER A 211 -28.25 -17.33 28.18
N LYS A 212 -29.16 -16.83 29.02
CA LYS A 212 -30.36 -17.58 29.42
C LYS A 212 -31.21 -18.05 28.24
N ASN A 213 -31.20 -17.29 27.14
CA ASN A 213 -32.03 -17.55 25.96
C ASN A 213 -31.24 -18.14 24.78
N LEU A 214 -29.93 -18.36 24.95
CA LEU A 214 -29.01 -18.84 23.91
C LEU A 214 -29.00 -17.97 22.64
N ASN A 215 -29.21 -16.66 22.79
CA ASN A 215 -29.41 -15.74 21.67
C ASN A 215 -28.36 -14.62 21.62
N ASN A 216 -27.22 -14.76 22.29
CA ASN A 216 -26.15 -13.77 22.16
C ASN A 216 -25.66 -13.73 20.72
N HIS A 217 -25.47 -12.51 20.23
CA HIS A 217 -24.88 -12.21 18.93
C HIS A 217 -23.87 -11.09 19.13
N ILE A 218 -22.60 -11.39 18.87
CA ILE A 218 -21.51 -10.45 19.07
C ILE A 218 -20.67 -10.35 17.81
N THR A 219 -20.61 -9.15 17.25
CA THR A 219 -19.78 -8.82 16.09
C THR A 219 -18.54 -8.05 16.53
N TRP A 220 -17.37 -8.62 16.29
CA TRP A 220 -16.08 -7.98 16.49
C TRP A 220 -15.54 -7.45 15.17
N ARG A 221 -15.56 -6.12 15.02
CA ARG A 221 -15.06 -5.40 13.83
C ARG A 221 -13.58 -5.07 14.01
N ILE A 222 -12.75 -5.51 13.07
CA ILE A 222 -11.33 -5.19 12.99
C ILE A 222 -11.07 -4.43 11.69
N ASN A 223 -10.74 -3.14 11.80
CA ASN A 223 -10.42 -2.31 10.64
C ASN A 223 -8.91 -2.01 10.50
N SER A 224 -8.11 -2.25 11.53
CA SER A 224 -6.68 -1.94 11.46
C SER A 224 -5.87 -3.03 10.74
N MET A 225 -4.94 -2.59 9.90
CA MET A 225 -4.03 -3.46 9.16
C MET A 225 -3.06 -4.24 10.06
N THR A 226 -2.69 -3.70 11.23
CA THR A 226 -1.81 -4.36 12.21
C THR A 226 -2.50 -5.58 12.83
N ALA A 227 -3.68 -5.35 13.43
CA ALA A 227 -4.52 -6.39 14.01
C ALA A 227 -4.94 -7.43 12.96
N GLY A 228 -5.32 -6.98 11.76
CA GLY A 228 -5.68 -7.85 10.65
C GLY A 228 -4.55 -8.78 10.20
N ARG A 229 -3.29 -8.32 10.19
CA ARG A 229 -2.12 -9.17 9.86
C ARG A 229 -1.90 -10.27 10.89
N ILE A 230 -2.15 -10.00 12.17
CA ILE A 230 -2.02 -10.99 13.24
C ILE A 230 -3.13 -12.04 13.08
N LEU A 231 -4.38 -11.61 12.87
CA LEU A 231 -5.53 -12.50 12.68
C LEU A 231 -5.43 -13.40 11.45
N ARG A 232 -4.77 -12.96 10.37
CA ARG A 232 -4.51 -13.79 9.18
C ARG A 232 -3.73 -15.07 9.46
N LYS A 233 -3.04 -15.15 10.60
CA LYS A 233 -2.37 -16.39 11.01
C LYS A 233 -3.37 -17.46 11.42
N LEU A 234 -4.52 -17.08 12.00
CA LEU A 234 -5.63 -17.98 12.32
C LEU A 234 -6.56 -18.18 11.12
N PHE A 235 -6.80 -17.13 10.35
CA PHE A 235 -7.69 -17.15 9.18
C PHE A 235 -6.89 -16.92 7.89
N PRO A 236 -6.18 -17.96 7.39
CA PRO A 236 -5.36 -17.82 6.19
C PRO A 236 -6.22 -17.56 4.96
N LYS A 237 -5.58 -17.00 3.93
CA LYS A 237 -6.20 -16.80 2.63
C LYS A 237 -6.52 -18.17 2.00
N PRO A 238 -7.73 -18.39 1.44
CA PRO A 238 -8.07 -19.62 0.72
C PRO A 238 -7.09 -19.91 -0.42
N VAL A 239 -6.70 -21.17 -0.59
CA VAL A 239 -5.59 -21.57 -1.49
C VAL A 239 -5.86 -21.21 -2.96
N ASP A 240 -7.13 -21.29 -3.39
CA ASP A 240 -7.52 -21.08 -4.78
C ASP A 240 -7.74 -19.59 -5.15
N THR A 241 -7.52 -18.66 -4.22
CA THR A 241 -7.76 -17.24 -4.49
C THR A 241 -6.56 -16.56 -5.16
N PRO A 242 -6.73 -15.82 -6.27
CA PRO A 242 -5.61 -15.25 -7.02
C PRO A 242 -4.72 -14.33 -6.19
N ASN A 243 -3.41 -14.31 -6.45
CA ASN A 243 -2.45 -13.53 -5.65
C ASN A 243 -2.73 -12.03 -5.57
N TRP A 244 -3.36 -11.46 -6.61
CA TRP A 244 -3.77 -10.06 -6.66
C TRP A 244 -5.05 -9.76 -5.84
N TRP A 245 -5.79 -10.79 -5.46
CA TRP A 245 -6.93 -10.70 -4.55
C TRP A 245 -6.41 -10.51 -3.12
N GLU A 246 -6.38 -9.28 -2.64
CA GLU A 246 -6.09 -8.98 -1.24
C GLU A 246 -7.37 -9.15 -0.41
N GLN A 247 -7.25 -9.67 0.81
CA GLN A 247 -8.36 -9.67 1.76
C GLN A 247 -8.72 -8.23 2.13
N SER A 248 -10.02 -7.97 2.31
CA SER A 248 -10.53 -6.68 2.78
C SER A 248 -9.73 -6.13 3.96
N THR A 249 -9.58 -4.80 4.03
CA THR A 249 -8.99 -4.11 5.18
C THR A 249 -9.87 -4.34 6.42
N GLU A 250 -11.18 -4.30 6.21
CA GLU A 250 -12.19 -4.55 7.22
C GLU A 250 -12.51 -6.04 7.36
N ARG A 251 -12.52 -6.52 8.60
CA ARG A 251 -12.80 -7.91 8.96
C ARG A 251 -13.82 -7.94 10.08
N PHE A 252 -14.66 -8.97 10.07
CA PHE A 252 -15.62 -9.23 11.11
C PHE A 252 -15.41 -10.65 11.61
N ILE A 253 -15.31 -10.80 12.93
CA ILE A 253 -15.39 -12.09 13.62
C ILE A 253 -16.69 -12.06 14.40
N ILE A 254 -17.51 -13.09 14.24
CA ILE A 254 -18.84 -13.13 14.83
C ILE A 254 -18.90 -14.31 15.80
N PHE A 255 -19.38 -14.02 17.00
CA PHE A 255 -19.57 -15.00 18.07
C PHE A 255 -21.07 -15.13 18.33
N ASP A 256 -21.60 -16.29 17.96
CA ASP A 256 -23.02 -16.58 18.00
C ASP A 256 -23.34 -17.74 18.92
N GLU A 257 -24.48 -17.64 19.59
CA GLU A 257 -25.12 -18.77 20.26
C GLU A 257 -26.16 -19.44 19.33
N PRO A 258 -26.60 -20.68 19.63
CA PRO A 258 -27.46 -21.45 18.73
C PRO A 258 -28.78 -20.78 18.32
N ASN A 259 -29.34 -19.89 19.14
CA ASN A 259 -30.57 -19.14 18.84
C ASN A 259 -30.28 -17.67 18.51
N SER A 260 -29.08 -17.35 17.98
CA SER A 260 -28.76 -16.00 17.51
C SER A 260 -29.73 -15.55 16.40
N PRO A 261 -30.00 -14.25 16.26
CA PRO A 261 -30.82 -13.74 15.16
C PRO A 261 -30.20 -14.11 13.79
N PRO A 262 -31.03 -14.47 12.79
CA PRO A 262 -30.52 -14.80 11.46
C PRO A 262 -29.88 -13.59 10.78
N TYR A 263 -28.86 -13.85 9.98
CA TYR A 263 -28.17 -12.83 9.21
C TYR A 263 -29.03 -12.36 8.03
N SER A 264 -29.32 -11.06 7.99
CA SER A 264 -29.89 -10.44 6.78
C SER A 264 -28.79 -10.28 5.74
N LEU A 265 -28.70 -11.20 4.79
CA LEU A 265 -27.99 -10.94 3.54
C LEU A 265 -28.82 -9.92 2.75
N TYR A 266 -28.28 -8.73 2.53
CA TYR A 266 -28.93 -7.72 1.71
C TYR A 266 -29.25 -8.31 0.32
N GLY A 267 -30.54 -8.55 0.02
CA GLY A 267 -31.00 -9.03 -1.28
C GLY A 267 -32.10 -10.10 -1.29
N THR A 268 -32.50 -10.69 -0.15
CA THR A 268 -33.57 -11.71 -0.14
C THR A 268 -34.90 -11.18 0.40
N THR A 269 -35.46 -10.15 -0.26
CA THR A 269 -36.90 -9.90 -0.17
C THR A 269 -37.61 -10.77 -1.22
N GLY A 270 -38.06 -11.95 -0.81
CA GLY A 270 -38.98 -12.77 -1.59
C GLY A 270 -38.52 -14.22 -1.78
N GLY A 271 -38.90 -15.09 -0.87
CA GLY A 271 -38.72 -16.53 -1.01
C GLY A 271 -38.68 -17.22 0.33
N THR A 272 -39.85 -17.61 0.84
CA THR A 272 -39.98 -18.65 1.86
C THR A 272 -39.27 -19.91 1.39
N GLY A 273 -38.16 -20.28 2.05
CA GLY A 273 -37.43 -21.51 1.77
C GLY A 273 -36.03 -21.48 2.37
N ASP A 274 -35.89 -22.10 3.54
CA ASP A 274 -34.65 -22.56 4.18
C ASP A 274 -33.45 -21.60 4.19
N GLN A 275 -33.44 -20.72 5.20
CA GLN A 275 -32.24 -20.03 5.67
C GLN A 275 -31.39 -21.00 6.49
N SER A 276 -30.54 -21.79 5.84
CA SER A 276 -29.42 -22.45 6.50
C SER A 276 -28.24 -21.49 6.59
N ALA A 277 -28.23 -20.65 7.62
CA ALA A 277 -27.03 -19.94 8.02
C ALA A 277 -26.09 -20.93 8.73
N PHE A 278 -24.84 -20.98 8.27
CA PHE A 278 -23.78 -21.81 8.84
C PHE A 278 -23.59 -21.47 10.33
N GLN A 279 -23.96 -22.41 11.19
CA GLN A 279 -23.50 -22.50 12.57
C GLN A 279 -22.16 -23.25 12.58
N LEU A 280 -21.20 -22.75 13.37
CA LEU A 280 -20.13 -23.57 13.92
C LEU A 280 -20.68 -24.34 15.13
#